data_AF-A0A7J5X859-F1
#
_entry.id   AF-A0A7J5X859-F1
#
_cell.length_a   1.000
_cell.length_b   1.000
_cell.length_c   1.000
_cell.angle_alpha   90.00
_cell.angle_beta   90.00
_cell.angle_gamma   90.00
#
_symmetry.space_group_name_H-M   'P 1'
#
loop_
_entity.id
_entity.type
_entity.pdbx_description
1 polymer ?
#
loop_
_entity_poly.entity_id
_entity_poly.type
_entity_poly.pdbx_seq_one_letter_code
_entity_poly.pdbx_strand_id
1 'polypeptide(L)'
;MELKWKSQPVNVLLGCVVALCFCALCPAERLCTVPPGPVTVPENSTLDVEVVKIDSSNDVELTLTVNPEDLFYLKGNALMVKKGLDYEFNSDGVGAVQQRRVHICDSKKVKNSVSVSDCKLSFFSLKVNEPVEVLVENVNDNPPNFAQSHYVLEVNELTAVNSSLGLIEASDVDSEPLYYRLEPATDKYFRLENINTPKIIVKSILDYDVVQKIPLVLHVQDTLNGSASNEPFFTSVATITVQVKDVDNRPPWFQPCLRTNLGIAKLCVSTGYRGKDGPLVLEPGPVFAKDGDKNRSEASQVTNRDQFAVTQVTIEVMKKSRNPPRFEKERYEGFIYSNSVPESMILRDRSTNRPFRVRARDEDFAAGTNPDVKYEVQYSSYVNVTTDGFLRAVDSATGEFGSAALSVQVIPAVAIPSPSNVGYRPATWRCWVW
;
A
#
# COMPACT_ATOMS: atom_id res chain seq x y z
N MET A 1 -82.54 10.87 76.23
CA MET A 1 -81.81 11.65 77.24
C MET A 1 -80.82 12.55 76.53
N GLU A 2 -80.62 13.81 76.85
CA GLU A 2 -81.36 14.84 77.62
C GLU A 2 -80.83 16.16 77.03
N LEU A 3 -81.68 17.09 76.56
CA LEU A 3 -82.03 18.31 77.33
C LEU A 3 -80.77 19.09 77.78
N LYS A 4 -80.48 20.31 77.34
CA LYS A 4 -81.29 21.55 77.33
C LYS A 4 -80.51 22.64 76.54
N TRP A 5 -81.02 23.81 76.11
CA TRP A 5 -82.34 24.44 75.95
C TRP A 5 -82.14 25.62 74.96
N LYS A 6 -83.15 26.02 74.15
CA LYS A 6 -84.04 27.18 74.40
C LYS A 6 -83.34 28.43 75.01
N SER A 7 -83.56 29.66 74.53
CA SER A 7 -84.43 30.10 73.42
C SER A 7 -84.32 31.61 73.13
N GLN A 8 -84.38 31.93 71.84
CA GLN A 8 -85.11 33.06 71.24
C GLN A 8 -84.59 34.51 71.37
N PRO A 9 -85.04 35.42 70.46
CA PRO A 9 -84.28 36.60 70.07
C PRO A 9 -84.97 37.92 70.45
N VAL A 10 -84.40 39.06 70.07
CA VAL A 10 -84.99 40.05 69.13
C VAL A 10 -84.03 41.24 68.95
N ASN A 11 -83.94 41.71 67.70
CA ASN A 11 -83.42 42.98 67.17
C ASN A 11 -83.03 44.10 68.15
N VAL A 12 -81.96 44.84 67.84
CA VAL A 12 -82.03 46.19 67.21
C VAL A 12 -80.61 46.82 67.09
N LEU A 13 -80.27 47.23 65.86
CA LEU A 13 -79.32 48.28 65.43
C LEU A 13 -77.94 48.52 66.10
N LEU A 14 -76.94 48.60 65.20
CA LEU A 14 -75.89 49.63 65.11
C LEU A 14 -74.53 49.39 65.82
N GLY A 15 -73.50 49.24 64.99
CA GLY A 15 -72.14 49.71 65.29
C GLY A 15 -71.06 48.64 65.49
N CYS A 16 -69.91 48.87 64.82
CA CYS A 16 -68.58 48.30 65.05
C CYS A 16 -68.29 46.83 64.68
N VAL A 17 -67.25 46.66 63.85
CA VAL A 17 -66.24 45.57 63.86
C VAL A 17 -66.78 44.17 63.53
N VAL A 18 -66.32 43.47 62.49
CA VAL A 18 -64.91 43.22 62.14
C VAL A 18 -64.64 43.48 60.66
N ALA A 19 -63.62 44.29 60.35
CA ALA A 19 -63.00 44.30 59.03
C ALA A 19 -62.16 43.01 58.89
N LEU A 20 -62.84 41.91 58.56
CA LEU A 20 -62.21 40.61 58.34
C LEU A 20 -61.34 40.68 57.09
N CYS A 21 -60.06 40.97 57.32
CA CYS A 21 -58.90 40.39 56.65
C CYS A 21 -59.11 39.88 55.22
N PHE A 22 -59.60 40.73 54.32
CA PHE A 22 -59.29 40.64 52.90
C PHE A 22 -57.86 41.18 52.69
N CYS A 23 -56.90 40.53 53.34
CA CYS A 23 -55.55 40.45 52.80
C CYS A 23 -55.65 39.54 51.59
N ALA A 24 -56.24 40.09 50.51
CA ALA A 24 -56.21 39.47 49.20
C ALA A 24 -54.76 39.11 48.91
N LEU A 25 -54.53 37.92 48.34
CA LEU A 25 -53.21 37.54 47.88
C LEU A 25 -52.73 38.66 46.95
N CYS A 26 -51.80 39.47 47.43
CA CYS A 26 -51.11 40.42 46.59
C CYS A 26 -50.15 39.53 45.78
N PRO A 27 -50.40 39.27 44.49
CA PRO A 27 -49.37 38.65 43.68
C PRO A 27 -48.14 39.56 43.80
N ALA A 28 -46.97 38.97 44.02
CA ALA A 28 -45.74 39.75 44.06
C ALA A 28 -45.68 40.58 42.77
N GLU A 29 -45.77 41.91 42.91
CA GLU A 29 -45.90 42.81 41.76
C GLU A 29 -44.60 42.70 40.96
N ARG A 30 -44.65 42.01 39.81
CA ARG A 30 -43.46 41.71 39.00
C ARG A 30 -43.03 43.00 38.31
N LEU A 31 -42.07 43.69 38.91
CA LEU A 31 -41.65 45.03 38.52
C LEU A 31 -40.96 45.07 37.14
N CYS A 32 -40.27 43.97 36.79
CA CYS A 32 -39.67 43.72 35.49
C CYS A 32 -40.06 42.34 34.94
N THR A 33 -39.97 42.17 33.62
CA THR A 33 -40.07 40.87 32.93
C THR A 33 -38.80 40.61 32.13
N VAL A 34 -38.23 39.42 32.33
CA VAL A 34 -37.10 38.88 31.57
C VAL A 34 -37.65 37.91 30.50
N PRO A 35 -37.10 37.88 29.28
CA PRO A 35 -37.48 36.90 28.26
C PRO A 35 -37.31 35.44 28.73
N PRO A 36 -38.18 34.51 28.29
CA PRO A 36 -38.14 33.13 28.75
C PRO A 36 -37.04 32.31 28.06
N GLY A 37 -36.29 31.54 28.85
CA GLY A 37 -35.25 30.63 28.36
C GLY A 37 -33.85 31.25 28.32
N PRO A 38 -32.82 30.48 27.91
CA PRO A 38 -31.48 30.99 27.74
C PRO A 38 -31.39 31.89 26.51
N VAL A 39 -30.68 33.01 26.65
CA VAL A 39 -30.36 33.93 25.56
C VAL A 39 -28.97 33.59 25.04
N THR A 40 -28.85 33.30 23.74
CA THR A 40 -27.56 32.98 23.11
C THR A 40 -26.77 34.24 22.79
N VAL A 41 -25.46 34.18 22.97
CA VAL A 41 -24.51 35.20 22.56
C VAL A 41 -23.29 34.48 21.97
N PRO A 42 -22.91 34.72 20.70
CA PRO A 42 -21.70 34.14 20.15
C PRO A 42 -20.49 34.65 20.91
N GLU A 43 -19.51 33.78 21.15
CA GLU A 43 -18.23 34.19 21.69
C GLU A 43 -17.47 35.13 20.75
N ASN A 44 -16.36 35.69 21.23
CA ASN A 44 -15.61 36.76 20.55
C ASN A 44 -16.46 38.01 20.18
N SER A 45 -17.72 38.07 20.61
CA SER A 45 -18.60 39.23 20.53
C SER A 45 -17.88 40.48 21.05
N THR A 46 -17.94 41.56 20.26
CA THR A 46 -17.36 42.84 20.64
C THR A 46 -17.96 43.34 21.96
N LEU A 47 -17.18 44.11 22.71
CA LEU A 47 -17.70 44.84 23.88
C LEU A 47 -18.94 45.67 23.48
N ASP A 48 -19.89 45.82 24.40
CA ASP A 48 -21.16 46.51 24.20
C ASP A 48 -22.16 45.83 23.23
N VAL A 49 -22.06 44.51 22.99
CA VAL A 49 -23.18 43.74 22.43
C VAL A 49 -24.34 43.66 23.43
N GLU A 50 -25.56 43.96 22.96
CA GLU A 50 -26.80 43.78 23.73
C GLU A 50 -27.14 42.29 23.77
N VAL A 51 -27.10 41.71 24.98
CA VAL A 51 -27.52 40.33 25.24
C VAL A 51 -29.04 40.27 25.17
N VAL A 52 -29.71 41.06 26.01
CA VAL A 52 -31.17 41.04 26.13
C VAL A 52 -31.70 42.35 26.67
N LYS A 53 -32.86 42.77 26.16
CA LYS A 53 -33.62 43.88 26.71
C LYS A 53 -34.60 43.40 27.76
N ILE A 54 -34.61 44.08 28.91
CA ILE A 54 -35.45 43.78 30.06
C ILE A 54 -36.63 44.75 30.06
N ASP A 55 -37.85 44.21 30.04
CA ASP A 55 -39.05 45.04 30.07
C ASP A 55 -39.34 45.48 31.50
N SER A 56 -39.27 46.79 31.75
CA SER A 56 -39.57 47.39 33.06
C SER A 56 -40.18 48.79 32.90
N SER A 57 -40.82 49.27 33.98
CA SER A 57 -41.44 50.61 34.01
C SER A 57 -40.42 51.72 34.25
N ASN A 58 -40.70 52.95 33.83
CA ASN A 58 -39.79 54.11 34.01
C ASN A 58 -39.39 54.43 35.48
N ASP A 59 -40.15 53.90 36.45
CA ASP A 59 -39.91 54.05 37.89
C ASP A 59 -39.11 52.89 38.51
N VAL A 60 -38.57 51.98 37.70
CA VAL A 60 -37.70 50.87 38.11
C VAL A 60 -36.22 51.27 38.09
N GLU A 61 -35.44 50.67 39.00
CA GLU A 61 -33.99 50.62 38.93
C GLU A 61 -33.52 49.16 38.90
N LEU A 62 -32.85 48.77 37.81
CA LEU A 62 -32.28 47.44 37.61
C LEU A 62 -30.83 47.40 38.11
N THR A 63 -30.48 46.35 38.84
CA THR A 63 -29.13 46.12 39.36
C THR A 63 -28.71 44.67 39.20
N LEU A 64 -27.45 44.39 38.88
CA LEU A 64 -26.93 43.02 38.82
C LEU A 64 -26.55 42.55 40.23
N THR A 65 -27.15 41.46 40.71
CA THR A 65 -26.86 40.87 42.03
C THR A 65 -25.97 39.62 41.93
N VAL A 66 -26.03 38.91 40.81
CA VAL A 66 -25.09 37.83 40.48
C VAL A 66 -24.58 38.08 39.06
N ASN A 67 -23.28 38.26 38.92
CA ASN A 67 -22.59 38.51 37.65
C ASN A 67 -21.30 37.67 37.65
N PRO A 68 -21.31 36.44 37.10
CA PRO A 68 -20.13 35.57 37.11
C PRO A 68 -18.97 36.27 36.39
N GLU A 69 -17.77 36.22 36.98
CA GLU A 69 -16.53 36.82 36.48
C GLU A 69 -16.60 38.32 36.11
N ASP A 70 -17.66 39.03 36.51
CA ASP A 70 -17.94 40.41 36.08
C ASP A 70 -17.97 40.54 34.54
N LEU A 71 -18.67 39.61 33.87
CA LEU A 71 -18.78 39.51 32.41
C LEU A 71 -19.83 40.43 31.78
N PHE A 72 -20.85 40.85 32.54
CA PHE A 72 -21.98 41.64 32.03
C PHE A 72 -22.12 43.00 32.73
N TYR A 73 -22.85 43.93 32.10
CA TYR A 73 -23.25 45.20 32.73
C TYR A 73 -24.63 45.65 32.23
N LEU A 74 -25.25 46.65 32.87
CA LEU A 74 -26.55 47.21 32.46
C LEU A 74 -26.39 48.58 31.80
N LYS A 75 -27.03 48.78 30.65
CA LYS A 75 -27.09 50.04 29.90
C LYS A 75 -28.55 50.48 29.78
N GLY A 76 -29.04 51.14 30.84
CA GLY A 76 -30.47 51.38 31.01
C GLY A 76 -31.20 50.06 31.25
N ASN A 77 -32.06 49.66 30.31
CA ASN A 77 -32.83 48.41 30.37
C ASN A 77 -32.19 47.24 29.61
N ALA A 78 -31.04 47.44 28.96
CA ALA A 78 -30.33 46.40 28.22
C ALA A 78 -29.24 45.75 29.09
N LEU A 79 -29.19 44.42 29.10
CA LEU A 79 -28.05 43.65 29.58
C LEU A 79 -27.00 43.61 28.46
N MET A 80 -25.77 43.99 28.78
CA MET A 80 -24.68 44.17 27.82
C MET A 80 -23.48 43.29 28.17
N VAL A 81 -22.73 42.87 27.16
CA VAL A 81 -21.43 42.20 27.31
C VAL A 81 -20.36 43.22 27.75
N LYS A 82 -19.68 42.96 28.88
CA LYS A 82 -18.66 43.83 29.51
C LYS A 82 -17.22 43.42 29.18
N LYS A 83 -17.00 42.13 28.93
CA LYS A 83 -15.71 41.51 28.61
C LYS A 83 -15.93 40.51 27.48
N GLY A 84 -14.88 40.19 26.71
CA GLY A 84 -14.95 39.11 25.73
C GLY A 84 -15.46 37.82 26.39
N LEU A 85 -16.35 37.13 25.67
CA LEU A 85 -16.78 35.78 25.98
C LEU A 85 -15.92 34.82 25.17
N ASP A 86 -15.58 33.69 25.76
CA ASP A 86 -14.63 32.66 25.32
C ASP A 86 -15.19 31.33 25.83
N TYR A 87 -15.51 30.40 24.93
CA TYR A 87 -16.20 29.14 25.19
C TYR A 87 -15.23 28.05 25.68
N GLU A 88 -13.96 28.16 25.31
CA GLU A 88 -12.83 27.30 25.68
C GLU A 88 -12.32 27.63 27.10
N PHE A 89 -12.68 28.80 27.65
CA PHE A 89 -12.27 29.25 28.97
C PHE A 89 -12.80 28.37 30.11
N ASN A 90 -11.90 27.59 30.72
CA ASN A 90 -12.15 26.62 31.81
C ASN A 90 -13.09 25.45 31.44
N SER A 91 -13.26 25.14 30.16
CA SER A 91 -13.89 23.89 29.74
C SER A 91 -12.83 22.77 29.69
N ASP A 92 -12.83 21.87 30.69
CA ASP A 92 -11.97 20.68 30.76
C ASP A 92 -12.37 19.60 29.69
N GLY A 93 -12.41 20.00 28.41
CA GLY A 93 -12.48 19.11 27.24
C GLY A 93 -13.77 18.30 27.04
N VAL A 94 -14.87 18.62 27.72
CA VAL A 94 -16.14 17.86 27.61
C VAL A 94 -17.35 18.78 27.46
N GLY A 95 -17.64 19.21 26.23
CA GLY A 95 -18.96 19.70 25.78
C GLY A 95 -19.69 20.64 26.75
N ALA A 96 -18.94 21.55 27.37
CA ALA A 96 -19.42 22.31 28.51
C ALA A 96 -20.30 23.45 28.02
N VAL A 97 -21.62 23.24 28.05
CA VAL A 97 -22.63 24.29 27.84
C VAL A 97 -22.32 25.45 28.79
N GLN A 98 -21.69 26.50 28.27
CA GLN A 98 -21.25 27.69 29.01
C GLN A 98 -22.45 28.57 29.40
N GLN A 99 -23.26 28.04 30.31
CA GLN A 99 -24.47 28.68 30.82
C GLN A 99 -24.11 29.61 31.99
N ARG A 100 -24.07 30.91 31.73
CA ARG A 100 -23.81 31.96 32.71
C ARG A 100 -25.17 32.47 33.25
N ARG A 101 -25.49 32.17 34.51
CA ARG A 101 -26.73 32.67 35.16
C ARG A 101 -26.50 34.02 35.84
N VAL A 102 -27.05 35.07 35.26
CA VAL A 102 -27.06 36.44 35.80
C VAL A 102 -28.33 36.63 36.62
N HIS A 103 -28.24 37.21 37.82
CA HIS A 103 -29.44 37.60 38.57
C HIS A 103 -29.58 39.12 38.58
N ILE A 104 -30.79 39.58 38.29
CA ILE A 104 -31.13 41.00 38.21
C ILE A 104 -32.12 41.31 39.32
N CYS A 105 -31.77 42.25 40.20
CA CYS A 105 -32.67 42.82 41.18
C CYS A 105 -33.29 44.09 40.63
N ASP A 106 -34.61 44.09 40.55
CA ASP A 106 -35.41 45.31 40.39
C ASP A 106 -35.66 45.93 41.78
N SER A 107 -35.62 47.26 41.85
CA SER A 107 -36.28 48.00 42.93
C SER A 107 -36.97 49.26 42.40
N LYS A 108 -38.20 49.49 42.86
CA LYS A 108 -38.98 50.69 42.53
C LYS A 108 -38.33 51.94 43.16
N LYS A 109 -38.02 52.94 42.33
CA LYS A 109 -37.43 54.22 42.76
C LYS A 109 -38.39 54.95 43.70
N VAL A 110 -37.96 55.12 44.95
CA VAL A 110 -38.70 55.89 45.95
C VAL A 110 -38.58 57.39 45.61
N LYS A 111 -39.54 57.90 44.85
CA LYS A 111 -39.73 59.35 44.65
C LYS A 111 -40.16 59.97 45.99
N ASN A 112 -39.20 60.57 46.66
CA ASN A 112 -39.24 61.23 47.98
C ASN A 112 -39.28 60.28 49.19
N SER A 113 -38.19 60.28 49.96
CA SER A 113 -38.19 59.83 51.36
C SER A 113 -38.93 60.85 52.23
N VAL A 114 -40.26 60.76 52.28
CA VAL A 114 -41.04 61.59 53.22
C VAL A 114 -40.89 61.00 54.62
N SER A 115 -40.15 61.69 55.48
CA SER A 115 -40.06 61.37 56.91
C SER A 115 -41.36 61.73 57.62
N VAL A 116 -42.38 60.88 57.52
CA VAL A 116 -43.62 61.02 58.28
C VAL A 116 -43.38 60.55 59.71
N SER A 117 -43.32 61.50 60.64
CA SER A 117 -42.91 61.26 62.04
C SER A 117 -43.94 60.53 62.91
N ASP A 118 -45.08 60.09 62.36
CA ASP A 118 -46.13 59.41 63.16
C ASP A 118 -46.94 58.35 62.40
N CYS A 119 -46.30 57.62 61.47
CA CYS A 119 -46.85 56.34 61.01
C CYS A 119 -45.72 55.39 60.59
N LYS A 120 -45.54 54.27 61.31
CA LYS A 120 -44.58 53.20 60.96
C LYS A 120 -45.06 52.36 59.78
N LEU A 121 -45.32 52.99 58.63
CA LEU A 121 -45.32 52.29 57.34
C LEU A 121 -43.90 52.35 56.79
N SER A 122 -43.11 51.38 57.22
CA SER A 122 -41.88 50.98 56.51
C SER A 122 -42.26 50.66 55.06
N PHE A 123 -41.96 51.57 54.15
CA PHE A 123 -41.95 51.28 52.71
C PHE A 123 -40.89 50.22 52.47
N PHE A 124 -41.28 48.96 52.55
CA PHE A 124 -40.45 47.85 52.09
C PHE A 124 -40.16 48.10 50.61
N SER A 125 -38.92 48.43 50.29
CA SER A 125 -38.42 48.41 48.92
C SER A 125 -38.58 46.98 48.44
N LEU A 126 -39.61 46.74 47.62
CA LEU A 126 -39.90 45.43 47.07
C LEU A 126 -38.76 45.09 46.10
N LYS A 127 -37.90 44.16 46.51
CA LYS A 127 -36.79 43.65 45.72
C LYS A 127 -37.17 42.31 45.14
N VAL A 128 -37.21 42.20 43.82
CA VAL A 128 -37.49 40.96 43.10
C VAL A 128 -36.23 40.60 42.33
N ASN A 129 -35.71 39.38 42.54
CA ASN A 129 -34.59 38.84 41.80
C ASN A 129 -35.12 37.95 40.67
N GLU A 130 -34.92 38.35 39.42
CA GLU A 130 -35.23 37.54 38.24
C GLU A 130 -33.91 37.02 37.62
N PRO A 131 -33.80 35.72 37.29
CA PRO A 131 -32.63 35.18 36.62
C PRO A 131 -32.72 35.40 35.10
N VAL A 132 -31.61 35.87 34.51
CA VAL A 132 -31.33 35.76 33.08
C VAL A 132 -30.34 34.60 32.90
N GLU A 133 -30.64 33.67 32.02
CA GLU A 133 -29.70 32.63 31.63
C GLU A 133 -29.07 33.05 30.30
N VAL A 134 -27.74 33.18 30.28
CA VAL A 134 -26.99 33.50 29.07
C VAL A 134 -26.23 32.24 28.66
N LEU A 135 -26.36 31.85 27.39
CA LEU A 135 -25.61 30.75 26.80
C LEU A 135 -24.56 31.35 25.86
N VAL A 136 -23.29 31.08 26.13
CA VAL A 136 -22.23 31.35 25.14
C VAL A 136 -22.38 30.33 24.02
N GLU A 137 -22.53 30.82 22.79
CA GLU A 137 -22.55 30.01 21.58
C GLU A 137 -21.11 29.90 21.07
N ASN A 138 -20.66 28.66 20.88
CA ASN A 138 -19.34 28.33 20.36
C ASN A 138 -19.23 28.80 18.90
N VAL A 139 -18.11 29.44 18.56
CA VAL A 139 -17.80 29.92 17.21
C VAL A 139 -16.44 29.38 16.80
N ASN A 140 -16.38 28.70 15.64
CA ASN A 140 -15.14 28.17 15.07
C ASN A 140 -14.06 29.27 14.94
N ASP A 141 -13.11 29.30 15.87
CA ASP A 141 -12.02 30.29 16.01
C ASP A 141 -10.65 29.65 16.28
N ASN A 142 -10.61 28.37 16.66
CA ASN A 142 -9.40 27.58 16.86
C ASN A 142 -9.12 26.65 15.67
N PRO A 143 -7.85 26.45 15.29
CA PRO A 143 -7.50 25.52 14.23
C PRO A 143 -7.41 24.06 14.72
N PRO A 144 -7.74 23.07 13.87
CA PRO A 144 -7.52 21.66 14.20
C PRO A 144 -6.01 21.36 14.29
N ASN A 145 -5.60 20.59 15.29
CA ASN A 145 -4.19 20.32 15.57
C ASN A 145 -3.86 18.82 15.59
N PHE A 146 -2.90 18.39 14.78
CA PHE A 146 -2.29 17.07 14.92
C PHE A 146 -1.30 17.04 16.08
N ALA A 147 -1.26 15.93 16.82
CA ALA A 147 -0.31 15.74 17.91
C ALA A 147 1.17 15.74 17.46
N GLN A 148 1.44 15.49 16.18
CA GLN A 148 2.77 15.52 15.56
C GLN A 148 2.68 16.07 14.13
N SER A 149 3.72 16.78 13.67
CA SER A 149 3.83 17.25 12.27
C SER A 149 4.31 16.17 11.30
N HIS A 150 4.94 15.12 11.81
CA HIS A 150 5.42 13.97 11.05
C HIS A 150 5.16 12.66 11.80
N TYR A 151 4.60 11.68 11.11
CA TYR A 151 4.36 10.32 11.62
C TYR A 151 5.12 9.27 10.81
N VAL A 152 5.49 8.17 11.47
CA VAL A 152 6.09 7.00 10.82
C VAL A 152 5.21 5.78 11.08
N LEU A 153 4.78 5.13 10.01
CA LEU A 153 3.97 3.90 10.05
C LEU A 153 4.74 2.76 9.38
N GLU A 154 4.48 1.52 9.77
CA GLU A 154 5.12 0.34 9.18
C GLU A 154 4.05 -0.63 8.65
N VAL A 155 4.30 -1.23 7.48
CA VAL A 155 3.36 -2.13 6.82
C VAL A 155 4.09 -3.28 6.14
N ASN A 156 3.62 -4.51 6.28
CA ASN A 156 4.17 -5.64 5.52
C ASN A 156 3.70 -5.56 4.07
N GLU A 157 4.54 -5.90 3.09
CA GLU A 157 4.10 -5.85 1.69
C GLU A 157 2.95 -6.82 1.38
N LEU A 158 2.87 -7.94 2.12
CA LEU A 158 1.79 -8.92 2.05
C LEU A 158 0.52 -8.51 2.83
N THR A 159 0.46 -7.30 3.42
CA THR A 159 -0.74 -6.82 4.09
C THR A 159 -1.90 -6.69 3.08
N ALA A 160 -3.02 -7.37 3.36
CA ALA A 160 -4.15 -7.43 2.46
C ALA A 160 -4.79 -6.04 2.20
N VAL A 161 -5.27 -5.83 0.98
CA VAL A 161 -6.09 -4.65 0.63
C VAL A 161 -7.32 -4.56 1.56
N ASN A 162 -7.68 -3.34 1.95
CA ASN A 162 -8.65 -3.00 2.99
C ASN A 162 -8.21 -3.25 4.45
N SER A 163 -6.96 -3.67 4.70
CA SER A 163 -6.41 -3.69 6.07
C SER A 163 -6.15 -2.28 6.61
N SER A 164 -6.38 -2.09 7.90
CA SER A 164 -6.05 -0.86 8.63
C SER A 164 -4.55 -0.74 8.88
N LEU A 165 -3.97 0.41 8.57
CA LEU A 165 -2.57 0.74 8.86
C LEU A 165 -2.43 1.48 10.20
N GLY A 166 -3.34 2.39 10.51
CA GLY A 166 -3.30 3.23 11.70
C GLY A 166 -4.39 4.31 11.69
N LEU A 167 -4.53 4.99 12.80
CA LEU A 167 -5.46 6.10 13.04
C LEU A 167 -4.61 7.32 13.41
N ILE A 168 -4.73 8.42 12.66
CA ILE A 168 -3.99 9.67 12.91
C ILE A 168 -5.00 10.79 13.04
N GLU A 169 -5.42 11.04 14.28
CA GLU A 169 -6.43 12.05 14.61
C GLU A 169 -5.77 13.41 14.89
N ALA A 170 -6.46 14.46 14.45
CA ALA A 170 -6.28 15.81 14.97
C ALA A 170 -7.31 16.05 16.09
N SER A 171 -6.95 16.93 17.02
CA SER A 171 -7.84 17.45 18.04
C SER A 171 -8.21 18.89 17.72
N ASP A 172 -9.47 19.24 17.93
CA ASP A 172 -9.99 20.59 17.85
C ASP A 172 -10.76 20.87 19.14
N VAL A 173 -10.65 22.09 19.67
CA VAL A 173 -11.32 22.47 20.93
C VAL A 173 -12.76 22.91 20.69
N ASP A 174 -13.02 23.47 19.50
CA ASP A 174 -14.34 23.94 19.06
C ASP A 174 -15.31 22.75 18.81
N SER A 175 -14.78 21.52 18.89
CA SER A 175 -15.53 20.26 18.96
C SER A 175 -16.40 19.94 17.73
N GLU A 176 -16.13 20.57 16.59
CA GLU A 176 -16.76 20.29 15.31
C GLU A 176 -16.29 18.94 14.67
N PRO A 177 -17.12 18.30 13.81
CA PRO A 177 -16.80 17.02 13.19
C PRO A 177 -15.72 17.15 12.10
N LEU A 178 -14.45 17.03 12.48
CA LEU A 178 -13.30 17.16 11.57
C LEU A 178 -13.39 16.30 10.29
N TYR A 179 -12.96 16.89 9.17
CA TYR A 179 -12.95 16.32 7.83
C TYR A 179 -11.52 16.15 7.32
N TYR A 180 -11.20 14.92 6.91
CA TYR A 180 -9.84 14.48 6.59
C TYR A 180 -9.70 14.11 5.10
N ARG A 181 -8.52 14.41 4.54
CA ARG A 181 -8.22 14.12 3.14
C ARG A 181 -6.74 13.78 2.94
N LEU A 182 -6.47 12.71 2.19
CA LEU A 182 -5.14 12.43 1.65
C LEU A 182 -4.92 13.20 0.34
N GLU A 183 -3.71 13.74 0.15
CA GLU A 183 -3.34 14.42 -1.08
C GLU A 183 -3.36 13.44 -2.29
N PRO A 184 -4.02 13.76 -3.42
CA PRO A 184 -4.18 12.83 -4.55
C PRO A 184 -2.88 12.32 -5.17
N ALA A 185 -1.78 13.07 -5.08
CA ALA A 185 -0.47 12.61 -5.55
C ALA A 185 0.09 11.44 -4.71
N THR A 186 -0.39 11.28 -3.48
CA THR A 186 0.10 10.31 -2.49
C THR A 186 -0.84 9.11 -2.27
N ASP A 187 -2.12 9.23 -2.66
CA ASP A 187 -3.19 8.26 -2.39
C ASP A 187 -3.12 6.95 -3.22
N LYS A 188 -2.05 6.71 -3.98
CA LYS A 188 -1.92 5.55 -4.88
C LYS A 188 -2.02 4.20 -4.15
N TYR A 189 -1.41 4.11 -2.96
CA TYR A 189 -1.29 2.88 -2.18
C TYR A 189 -2.20 2.82 -0.95
N PHE A 190 -2.68 3.97 -0.48
CA PHE A 190 -3.48 4.11 0.73
C PHE A 190 -4.65 5.06 0.52
N ARG A 191 -5.73 4.84 1.26
CA ARG A 191 -6.92 5.69 1.30
C ARG A 191 -7.35 5.88 2.74
N LEU A 192 -8.23 6.84 3.01
CA LEU A 192 -8.95 6.89 4.29
C LEU A 192 -10.11 5.89 4.28
N GLU A 193 -10.59 5.52 5.46
CA GLU A 193 -11.80 4.73 5.64
C GLU A 193 -13.04 5.50 5.17
N ASN A 194 -13.18 6.74 5.65
CA ASN A 194 -14.16 7.73 5.22
C ASN A 194 -13.59 9.15 5.51
N ILE A 195 -14.38 10.21 5.30
CA ILE A 195 -13.91 11.60 5.49
C ILE A 195 -13.83 12.04 6.96
N ASN A 196 -14.58 11.45 7.89
CA ASN A 196 -14.59 11.82 9.32
C ASN A 196 -13.83 10.85 10.23
N THR A 197 -13.28 9.77 9.67
CA THR A 197 -12.48 8.78 10.40
C THR A 197 -11.10 8.70 9.75
N PRO A 198 -10.04 9.30 10.35
CA PRO A 198 -8.71 9.39 9.75
C PRO A 198 -7.90 8.08 9.88
N LYS A 199 -8.60 6.98 9.65
CA LYS A 199 -8.05 5.63 9.64
C LYS A 199 -7.54 5.33 8.24
N ILE A 200 -6.24 5.14 8.14
CA ILE A 200 -5.53 4.89 6.88
C ILE A 200 -5.63 3.40 6.55
N ILE A 201 -6.04 3.10 5.32
CA ILE A 201 -6.35 1.76 4.83
C ILE A 201 -5.55 1.46 3.56
N VAL A 202 -5.05 0.23 3.44
CA VAL A 202 -4.37 -0.26 2.22
C VAL A 202 -5.33 -0.29 1.04
N LYS A 203 -5.02 0.47 -0.02
CA LYS A 203 -5.83 0.63 -1.25
C LYS A 203 -5.39 -0.31 -2.37
N SER A 204 -4.11 -0.63 -2.45
CA SER A 204 -3.54 -1.52 -3.46
C SER A 204 -2.43 -2.41 -2.86
N ILE A 205 -2.12 -3.50 -3.57
CA ILE A 205 -1.04 -4.44 -3.18
C ILE A 205 0.29 -3.67 -3.12
N LEU A 206 1.07 -3.97 -2.09
CA LEU A 206 2.41 -3.41 -1.88
C LEU A 206 3.48 -4.39 -2.40
N ASP A 207 4.64 -3.86 -2.76
CA ASP A 207 5.75 -4.62 -3.34
C ASP A 207 7.04 -3.93 -2.92
N TYR A 208 7.77 -4.52 -1.98
CA TYR A 208 8.93 -3.91 -1.33
C TYR A 208 10.04 -3.58 -2.33
N ASP A 209 10.20 -4.38 -3.38
CA ASP A 209 11.22 -4.15 -4.42
C ASP A 209 10.86 -3.01 -5.38
N VAL A 210 9.57 -2.66 -5.50
CA VAL A 210 9.11 -1.47 -6.22
C VAL A 210 9.18 -0.24 -5.32
N VAL A 211 8.67 -0.34 -4.10
CA VAL A 211 8.51 0.82 -3.21
C VAL A 211 8.74 0.46 -1.75
N GLN A 212 9.73 1.10 -1.13
CA GLN A 212 10.17 0.82 0.25
C GLN A 212 9.68 1.88 1.25
N LYS A 213 9.43 3.09 0.77
CA LYS A 213 8.93 4.23 1.55
C LYS A 213 7.91 4.98 0.73
N ILE A 214 6.75 5.25 1.33
CA ILE A 214 5.64 5.96 0.70
C ILE A 214 5.34 7.21 1.54
N PRO A 215 5.61 8.42 1.02
CA PRO A 215 5.19 9.65 1.68
C PRO A 215 3.68 9.85 1.45
N LEU A 216 2.97 10.22 2.50
CA LEU A 216 1.59 10.69 2.46
C LEU A 216 1.49 12.08 3.08
N VAL A 217 0.55 12.88 2.60
CA VAL A 217 0.16 14.15 3.21
C VAL A 217 -1.30 14.05 3.60
N LEU A 218 -1.57 14.20 4.90
CA LEU A 218 -2.90 14.16 5.50
C LEU A 218 -3.31 15.58 5.86
N HIS A 219 -4.36 16.07 5.21
CA HIS A 219 -5.04 17.31 5.54
C HIS A 219 -6.21 17.03 6.47
N VAL A 220 -6.44 17.96 7.40
CA VAL A 220 -7.68 18.06 8.19
C VAL A 220 -8.24 19.48 8.05
N GLN A 221 -9.55 19.59 8.11
CA GLN A 221 -10.30 20.84 8.17
C GLN A 221 -11.51 20.66 9.11
N ASP A 222 -11.90 21.73 9.78
CA ASP A 222 -13.06 21.81 10.68
C ASP A 222 -14.39 21.78 9.91
N THR A 223 -14.53 22.61 8.88
CA THR A 223 -15.76 22.86 8.14
C THR A 223 -15.80 22.08 6.82
N LEU A 224 -16.89 21.35 6.55
CA LEU A 224 -17.06 20.65 5.28
C LEU A 224 -17.15 21.63 4.10
N ASN A 225 -16.22 21.51 3.16
CA ASN A 225 -16.09 22.42 2.01
C ASN A 225 -15.87 23.90 2.41
N GLY A 226 -15.14 24.18 3.49
CA GLY A 226 -14.87 25.55 3.97
C GLY A 226 -14.46 26.56 2.90
N SER A 227 -13.70 26.14 1.88
CA SER A 227 -13.33 27.00 0.72
C SER A 227 -14.52 27.51 -0.14
N ALA A 228 -15.74 27.05 0.13
CA ALA A 228 -16.98 27.47 -0.51
C ALA A 228 -18.01 28.05 0.48
N SER A 229 -17.73 28.05 1.79
CA SER A 229 -18.52 28.79 2.79
C SER A 229 -18.04 30.24 2.91
N ASN A 230 -18.90 31.11 3.42
CA ASN A 230 -18.51 32.45 3.87
C ASN A 230 -18.05 32.45 5.35
N GLU A 231 -18.28 31.35 6.06
CA GLU A 231 -17.86 31.16 7.45
C GLU A 231 -16.34 30.91 7.55
N PRO A 232 -15.69 31.32 8.65
CA PRO A 232 -14.30 30.99 8.91
C PRO A 232 -14.11 29.49 9.03
N PHE A 233 -13.03 29.00 8.44
CA PHE A 233 -12.61 27.60 8.49
C PHE A 233 -11.09 27.55 8.58
N PHE A 234 -10.58 26.58 9.32
CA PHE A 234 -9.17 26.34 9.55
C PHE A 234 -8.76 24.98 9.00
N THR A 235 -7.46 24.85 8.77
CA THR A 235 -6.90 23.62 8.19
C THR A 235 -5.55 23.32 8.82
N SER A 236 -5.22 22.04 8.90
CA SER A 236 -3.91 21.59 9.36
C SER A 236 -3.42 20.39 8.55
N VAL A 237 -2.12 20.16 8.59
CA VAL A 237 -1.42 19.22 7.72
C VAL A 237 -0.40 18.43 8.50
N ALA A 238 -0.51 17.10 8.44
CA ALA A 238 0.51 16.18 8.92
C ALA A 238 1.14 15.43 7.74
N THR A 239 2.45 15.22 7.84
CA THR A 239 3.19 14.37 6.90
C THR A 239 3.35 12.97 7.48
N ILE A 240 3.31 11.94 6.64
CA ILE A 240 3.39 10.55 7.10
C ILE A 240 4.37 9.80 6.20
N THR A 241 5.29 9.05 6.78
CA THR A 241 6.19 8.15 6.05
C THR A 241 5.82 6.71 6.37
N VAL A 242 5.18 6.03 5.41
CA VAL A 242 4.90 4.60 5.52
C VAL A 242 6.13 3.82 5.05
N GLN A 243 6.72 3.03 5.95
CA GLN A 243 7.80 2.11 5.65
C GLN A 243 7.23 0.74 5.29
N VAL A 244 7.47 0.30 4.07
CA VAL A 244 7.12 -1.06 3.66
C VAL A 244 8.18 -2.01 4.24
N LYS A 245 7.75 -3.10 4.86
CA LYS A 245 8.59 -4.19 5.34
C LYS A 245 8.64 -5.29 4.29
N ASP A 246 9.87 -5.64 3.96
CA ASP A 246 10.29 -6.77 3.14
C ASP A 246 9.81 -8.06 3.81
N VAL A 247 9.04 -8.87 3.09
CA VAL A 247 8.62 -10.20 3.54
C VAL A 247 9.10 -11.21 2.53
N ASP A 248 9.81 -12.22 3.00
CA ASP A 248 10.29 -13.39 2.26
C ASP A 248 9.18 -14.09 1.45
N ASN A 249 8.96 -13.60 0.23
CA ASN A 249 7.83 -13.96 -0.63
C ASN A 249 8.26 -14.38 -2.04
N ARG A 250 9.56 -14.29 -2.36
CA ARG A 250 10.09 -14.67 -3.67
C ARG A 250 11.08 -15.82 -3.55
N PRO A 251 10.86 -16.92 -4.29
CA PRO A 251 11.84 -17.99 -4.35
C PRO A 251 13.16 -17.47 -4.94
N PRO A 252 14.30 -18.13 -4.69
CA PRO A 252 15.58 -17.78 -5.31
C PRO A 252 15.59 -18.06 -6.84
N TRP A 253 16.37 -17.32 -7.62
CA TRP A 253 16.43 -17.41 -9.09
C TRP A 253 17.85 -17.73 -9.57
N PHE A 254 18.01 -18.70 -10.47
CA PHE A 254 19.31 -18.97 -11.11
C PHE A 254 19.70 -17.88 -12.10
N GLN A 255 20.97 -17.48 -12.11
CA GLN A 255 21.51 -16.45 -12.99
C GLN A 255 22.32 -17.04 -14.15
N PRO A 256 22.27 -16.42 -15.34
CA PRO A 256 21.36 -15.37 -15.75
C PRO A 256 19.94 -15.91 -15.95
N CYS A 257 18.97 -15.03 -15.79
CA CYS A 257 17.57 -15.30 -16.08
C CYS A 257 16.90 -14.11 -16.76
N LEU A 258 15.89 -14.40 -17.57
CA LEU A 258 15.03 -13.40 -18.18
C LEU A 258 13.92 -13.03 -17.19
N ARG A 259 13.89 -11.77 -16.75
CA ARG A 259 12.84 -11.23 -15.89
C ARG A 259 11.54 -11.06 -16.67
N THR A 260 10.45 -11.61 -16.16
CA THR A 260 9.13 -11.61 -16.79
C THR A 260 8.07 -11.32 -15.74
N ASN A 261 7.17 -10.37 -16.02
CA ASN A 261 6.02 -10.07 -15.16
C ASN A 261 4.80 -10.85 -15.66
N LEU A 262 4.17 -11.63 -14.78
CA LEU A 262 2.94 -12.37 -15.04
C LEU A 262 1.84 -11.86 -14.09
N GLY A 263 1.15 -10.80 -14.52
CA GLY A 263 0.23 -10.07 -13.66
C GLY A 263 0.98 -9.42 -12.48
N ILE A 264 0.63 -9.82 -11.26
CA ILE A 264 1.33 -9.38 -10.03
C ILE A 264 2.61 -10.17 -9.72
N ALA A 265 2.82 -11.34 -10.35
CA ALA A 265 3.98 -12.16 -10.08
C ALA A 265 5.20 -11.71 -10.90
N LYS A 266 6.33 -11.52 -10.23
CA LYS A 266 7.65 -11.32 -10.86
C LYS A 266 8.39 -12.65 -10.92
N LEU A 267 8.57 -13.17 -12.12
CA LEU A 267 9.31 -14.40 -12.38
C LEU A 267 10.66 -14.08 -13.03
N CYS A 268 11.64 -14.96 -12.85
CA CYS A 268 12.87 -14.91 -13.62
C CYS A 268 13.21 -16.30 -14.15
N VAL A 269 13.11 -16.48 -15.47
CA VAL A 269 13.27 -17.77 -16.13
C VAL A 269 14.72 -17.92 -16.59
N SER A 270 15.45 -18.88 -16.02
CA SER A 270 16.76 -19.26 -16.52
C SER A 270 16.61 -20.27 -17.66
N THR A 271 17.43 -20.15 -18.71
CA THR A 271 17.47 -21.10 -19.85
C THR A 271 18.19 -22.41 -19.53
N GLY A 272 18.63 -22.59 -18.28
CA GLY A 272 19.51 -23.69 -17.90
C GLY A 272 20.98 -23.42 -18.22
N TYR A 273 21.82 -24.34 -17.76
CA TYR A 273 23.28 -24.33 -17.87
C TYR A 273 23.72 -25.43 -18.85
N ARG A 274 24.74 -25.18 -19.67
CA ARG A 274 25.35 -26.19 -20.54
C ARG A 274 26.78 -26.50 -20.12
N GLY A 275 27.11 -27.78 -19.96
CA GLY A 275 28.47 -28.25 -19.69
C GLY A 275 29.09 -28.89 -20.93
N LYS A 276 30.39 -28.63 -21.16
CA LYS A 276 31.19 -29.30 -22.20
C LYS A 276 32.22 -30.23 -21.55
N ASP A 277 32.58 -31.29 -22.25
CA ASP A 277 33.48 -32.33 -21.73
C ASP A 277 34.92 -31.83 -21.49
N GLY A 278 35.46 -32.13 -20.31
CA GLY A 278 36.74 -31.62 -19.80
C GLY A 278 36.69 -31.40 -18.28
N PRO A 279 37.50 -30.47 -17.72
CA PRO A 279 37.14 -29.84 -16.45
C PRO A 279 35.73 -29.24 -16.60
N LEU A 280 34.83 -29.44 -15.63
CA LEU A 280 33.43 -29.04 -15.75
C LEU A 280 33.30 -27.50 -15.80
N VAL A 281 33.32 -26.95 -17.02
CA VAL A 281 33.03 -25.55 -17.30
C VAL A 281 31.58 -25.46 -17.75
N LEU A 282 30.79 -24.70 -17.01
CA LEU A 282 29.40 -24.41 -17.33
C LEU A 282 29.30 -23.09 -18.11
N GLU A 283 28.45 -23.10 -19.12
CA GLU A 283 28.08 -21.95 -19.94
C GLU A 283 26.57 -21.68 -19.77
N PRO A 284 26.17 -20.54 -19.19
CA PRO A 284 27.00 -19.59 -18.43
C PRO A 284 27.51 -20.21 -17.12
N GLY A 285 28.50 -19.63 -16.47
CA GLY A 285 29.06 -20.21 -15.23
C GLY A 285 29.36 -19.15 -14.16
N PRO A 286 29.67 -19.58 -12.92
CA PRO A 286 29.30 -20.86 -12.29
C PRO A 286 27.79 -20.96 -12.05
N VAL A 287 27.27 -22.07 -11.50
CA VAL A 287 25.88 -22.12 -11.03
C VAL A 287 25.72 -21.13 -9.89
N PHE A 288 24.92 -20.09 -10.12
CA PHE A 288 24.64 -19.06 -9.14
C PHE A 288 23.13 -18.86 -9.03
N ALA A 289 22.62 -18.90 -7.81
CA ALA A 289 21.26 -18.51 -7.48
C ALA A 289 21.32 -17.25 -6.61
N LYS A 290 20.41 -16.31 -6.86
CA LYS A 290 20.19 -15.14 -6.01
C LYS A 290 18.78 -15.21 -5.45
N ASP A 291 18.61 -14.91 -4.17
CA ASP A 291 17.28 -14.67 -3.58
C ASP A 291 16.51 -13.62 -4.41
N GLY A 292 15.19 -13.80 -4.50
CA GLY A 292 14.29 -12.95 -5.27
C GLY A 292 13.95 -11.63 -4.56
N ASP A 293 14.11 -11.58 -3.23
CA ASP A 293 13.82 -10.44 -2.38
C ASP A 293 15.07 -9.57 -2.18
N LYS A 294 14.96 -8.26 -2.43
CA LYS A 294 16.11 -7.36 -2.66
C LYS A 294 17.09 -7.22 -1.50
N ASN A 295 16.66 -7.40 -0.25
CA ASN A 295 17.58 -7.35 0.90
C ASN A 295 18.09 -8.73 1.35
N ARG A 296 17.66 -9.83 0.72
CA ARG A 296 18.27 -11.14 0.95
C ARG A 296 19.37 -11.39 -0.06
N SER A 297 20.55 -11.74 0.44
CA SER A 297 21.74 -12.05 -0.36
C SER A 297 22.06 -13.53 -0.44
N GLU A 298 21.48 -14.35 0.43
CA GLU A 298 21.74 -15.78 0.49
C GLU A 298 20.60 -16.58 -0.13
N ALA A 299 20.84 -17.15 -1.32
CA ALA A 299 20.09 -18.31 -1.79
C ALA A 299 20.50 -19.55 -0.97
N SER A 300 20.29 -19.49 0.34
CA SER A 300 20.39 -20.65 1.23
C SER A 300 19.39 -21.70 0.74
N GLN A 301 19.80 -22.96 0.69
CA GLN A 301 18.92 -24.07 0.34
C GLN A 301 18.03 -24.39 1.55
N VAL A 302 17.14 -23.47 1.89
CA VAL A 302 16.19 -23.59 3.00
C VAL A 302 15.22 -24.71 2.66
N THR A 303 14.91 -25.56 3.64
CA THR A 303 13.96 -26.68 3.52
C THR A 303 12.51 -26.23 3.42
N ASN A 304 12.24 -24.99 3.00
CA ASN A 304 10.90 -24.50 2.72
C ASN A 304 10.42 -25.08 1.39
N ARG A 305 9.40 -25.93 1.44
CA ARG A 305 8.87 -26.64 0.27
C ARG A 305 8.21 -25.71 -0.76
N ASP A 306 7.95 -24.46 -0.39
CA ASP A 306 7.26 -23.49 -1.25
C ASP A 306 8.21 -22.36 -1.76
N GLN A 307 9.51 -22.39 -1.40
CA GLN A 307 10.54 -21.42 -1.81
C GLN A 307 11.80 -22.09 -2.38
N PHE A 308 11.63 -22.95 -3.38
CA PHE A 308 12.75 -23.55 -4.12
C PHE A 308 12.70 -23.18 -5.60
N ALA A 309 13.85 -23.19 -6.26
CA ALA A 309 13.95 -23.12 -7.71
C ALA A 309 14.72 -24.32 -8.25
N VAL A 310 14.40 -24.67 -9.50
CA VAL A 310 15.03 -25.76 -10.24
C VAL A 310 15.58 -25.18 -11.53
N THR A 311 16.75 -25.65 -11.94
CA THR A 311 17.36 -25.35 -13.24
C THR A 311 17.81 -26.63 -13.91
N GLN A 312 17.83 -26.65 -15.24
CA GLN A 312 18.35 -27.77 -16.01
C GLN A 312 19.84 -27.57 -16.27
N VAL A 313 20.64 -28.60 -16.03
CA VAL A 313 22.04 -28.66 -16.47
C VAL A 313 22.16 -29.72 -17.56
N THR A 314 22.46 -29.31 -18.78
CA THR A 314 22.66 -30.21 -19.93
C THR A 314 24.16 -30.40 -20.14
N ILE A 315 24.68 -31.61 -19.94
CA ILE A 315 26.09 -31.91 -20.15
C ILE A 315 26.24 -32.64 -21.49
N GLU A 316 26.95 -32.02 -22.43
CA GLU A 316 27.29 -32.60 -23.72
C GLU A 316 28.64 -33.32 -23.62
N VAL A 317 28.57 -34.63 -23.49
CA VAL A 317 29.74 -35.50 -23.27
C VAL A 317 30.33 -35.92 -24.63
N MET A 318 31.66 -36.02 -24.77
CA MET A 318 32.36 -36.24 -26.06
C MET A 318 33.42 -37.40 -26.02
N LYS A 319 33.21 -38.50 -26.78
CA LYS A 319 34.10 -39.69 -26.94
C LYS A 319 35.31 -39.23 -27.72
N LYS A 320 36.32 -38.75 -27.04
CA LYS A 320 37.62 -38.60 -27.66
C LYS A 320 38.18 -39.99 -27.95
N SER A 321 38.40 -40.32 -29.23
CA SER A 321 39.29 -41.41 -29.63
C SER A 321 40.59 -41.30 -28.84
N ARG A 322 41.07 -42.41 -28.30
CA ARG A 322 42.47 -42.46 -27.86
C ARG A 322 43.36 -42.75 -29.07
N ASN A 323 42.87 -43.53 -30.04
CA ASN A 323 43.63 -43.96 -31.22
C ASN A 323 42.80 -43.78 -32.52
N PRO A 324 43.00 -42.71 -33.31
CA PRO A 324 42.18 -42.44 -34.49
C PRO A 324 42.33 -43.56 -35.55
N PRO A 325 41.27 -43.85 -36.33
CA PRO A 325 41.28 -44.95 -37.29
C PRO A 325 42.33 -44.76 -38.38
N ARG A 326 43.01 -45.84 -38.75
CA ARG A 326 44.08 -45.87 -39.76
C ARG A 326 43.79 -46.94 -40.80
N PHE A 327 44.12 -46.67 -42.06
CA PHE A 327 44.06 -47.70 -43.11
C PHE A 327 44.96 -48.90 -42.79
N GLU A 328 44.52 -50.11 -43.15
CA GLU A 328 45.33 -51.34 -42.99
C GLU A 328 46.66 -51.30 -43.80
N LYS A 329 46.77 -50.39 -44.78
CA LYS A 329 47.97 -50.15 -45.59
C LYS A 329 48.09 -48.67 -45.93
N GLU A 330 49.31 -48.18 -46.12
CA GLU A 330 49.61 -46.82 -46.61
C GLU A 330 49.42 -46.66 -48.13
N ARG A 331 49.38 -47.80 -48.84
CA ARG A 331 49.16 -47.88 -50.29
C ARG A 331 48.26 -49.06 -50.64
N TYR A 332 47.42 -48.82 -51.64
CA TYR A 332 46.51 -49.79 -52.21
C TYR A 332 46.63 -49.73 -53.74
N GLU A 333 46.56 -50.88 -54.40
CA GLU A 333 46.57 -51.01 -55.85
C GLU A 333 45.28 -51.72 -56.26
N GLY A 334 44.63 -51.20 -57.31
CA GLY A 334 43.36 -51.71 -57.81
C GLY A 334 43.32 -51.69 -59.34
N PHE A 335 42.53 -52.58 -59.92
CA PHE A 335 42.46 -52.76 -61.37
C PHE A 335 41.05 -52.49 -61.89
N ILE A 336 40.95 -51.81 -63.03
CA ILE A 336 39.73 -51.65 -63.80
C ILE A 336 40.05 -51.89 -65.27
N TYR A 337 39.10 -52.47 -66.01
CA TYR A 337 39.26 -52.67 -67.46
C TYR A 337 38.91 -51.39 -68.21
N SER A 338 39.62 -51.08 -69.29
CA SER A 338 39.40 -49.87 -70.10
C SER A 338 38.03 -49.82 -70.80
N ASN A 339 37.31 -50.94 -70.89
CA ASN A 339 35.94 -51.03 -71.41
C ASN A 339 34.87 -51.05 -70.30
N SER A 340 35.23 -50.78 -69.04
CA SER A 340 34.28 -50.70 -67.93
C SER A 340 33.37 -49.48 -68.10
N VAL A 341 32.14 -49.56 -67.59
CA VAL A 341 31.19 -48.43 -67.58
C VAL A 341 31.34 -47.58 -66.30
N PRO A 342 30.85 -46.33 -66.25
CA PRO A 342 30.73 -45.57 -65.02
C PRO A 342 30.06 -46.35 -63.87
N GLU A 343 30.44 -46.04 -62.63
CA GLU A 343 30.12 -46.76 -61.38
C GLU A 343 30.62 -48.23 -61.31
N SER A 344 31.43 -48.70 -62.27
CA SER A 344 32.05 -50.02 -62.18
C SER A 344 32.96 -50.14 -60.96
N MET A 345 32.85 -51.27 -60.25
CA MET A 345 33.67 -51.58 -59.09
C MET A 345 35.14 -51.78 -59.51
N ILE A 346 36.06 -51.10 -58.84
CA ILE A 346 37.49 -51.37 -58.98
C ILE A 346 37.76 -52.76 -58.38
N LEU A 347 38.58 -53.57 -59.06
CA LEU A 347 38.86 -54.96 -58.72
C LEU A 347 40.18 -55.10 -57.97
N ARG A 348 40.28 -56.11 -57.11
CA ARG A 348 41.49 -56.39 -56.32
C ARG A 348 42.64 -56.94 -57.15
N ASP A 349 42.32 -57.72 -58.17
CA ASP A 349 43.27 -58.32 -59.08
C ASP A 349 42.56 -58.63 -60.41
N ARG A 350 43.35 -58.94 -61.44
CA ARG A 350 42.85 -59.18 -62.81
C ARG A 350 42.26 -60.58 -63.01
N SER A 351 42.32 -61.48 -62.03
CA SER A 351 42.00 -62.91 -62.22
C SER A 351 40.77 -63.38 -61.44
N THR A 352 40.39 -62.71 -60.36
CA THR A 352 39.32 -63.16 -59.46
C THR A 352 38.00 -62.41 -59.62
N ASN A 353 37.95 -61.32 -60.40
CA ASN A 353 36.81 -60.39 -60.51
C ASN A 353 36.24 -59.93 -59.14
N ARG A 354 37.07 -59.93 -58.09
CA ARG A 354 36.64 -59.55 -56.74
C ARG A 354 36.70 -58.02 -56.57
N PRO A 355 35.60 -57.36 -56.16
CA PRO A 355 35.61 -55.95 -55.84
C PRO A 355 36.65 -55.60 -54.78
N PHE A 356 37.34 -54.49 -54.98
CA PHE A 356 38.33 -53.97 -54.07
C PHE A 356 37.65 -53.21 -52.93
N ARG A 357 38.05 -53.55 -51.70
CA ARG A 357 37.55 -52.94 -50.47
C ARG A 357 38.73 -52.46 -49.64
N VAL A 358 38.82 -51.15 -49.44
CA VAL A 358 39.72 -50.56 -48.44
C VAL A 358 39.13 -50.76 -47.04
N ARG A 359 40.02 -50.86 -46.05
CA ARG A 359 39.64 -51.08 -44.66
C ARG A 359 40.50 -50.20 -43.78
N ALA A 360 39.86 -49.52 -42.83
CA ALA A 360 40.52 -48.89 -41.71
C ALA A 360 40.31 -49.71 -40.45
N ARG A 361 41.33 -49.69 -39.58
CA ARG A 361 41.28 -50.22 -38.23
C ARG A 361 41.30 -49.11 -37.20
N ASP A 362 40.62 -49.35 -36.10
CA ASP A 362 40.54 -48.47 -34.95
C ASP A 362 40.92 -49.28 -33.70
N GLU A 363 41.97 -48.86 -32.99
CA GLU A 363 42.49 -49.59 -31.83
C GLU A 363 41.64 -49.36 -30.57
N ASP A 364 40.70 -48.40 -30.59
CA ASP A 364 39.73 -48.21 -29.52
C ASP A 364 38.62 -49.30 -29.52
N PHE A 365 38.61 -50.20 -30.52
CA PHE A 365 37.63 -51.28 -30.70
C PHE A 365 38.30 -52.66 -30.66
N ALA A 366 37.80 -53.56 -29.81
CA ALA A 366 38.38 -54.91 -29.65
C ALA A 366 38.36 -55.79 -30.92
N ALA A 367 37.41 -55.54 -31.83
CA ALA A 367 37.34 -56.18 -33.15
C ALA A 367 38.17 -55.44 -34.22
N GLY A 368 38.91 -54.41 -33.84
CA GLY A 368 39.68 -53.52 -34.72
C GLY A 368 38.84 -52.72 -35.72
N THR A 369 37.51 -52.75 -35.65
CA THR A 369 36.61 -52.12 -36.63
C THR A 369 35.64 -51.19 -35.91
N ASN A 370 35.71 -49.90 -36.22
CA ASN A 370 34.78 -48.88 -35.74
C ASN A 370 33.61 -48.73 -36.75
N PRO A 371 32.34 -48.93 -36.33
CA PRO A 371 31.19 -48.86 -37.23
C PRO A 371 30.85 -47.42 -37.66
N ASP A 372 31.29 -46.42 -36.90
CA ASP A 372 31.06 -44.99 -37.16
C ASP A 372 32.16 -44.40 -38.07
N VAL A 373 32.79 -45.23 -38.92
CA VAL A 373 33.84 -44.80 -39.85
C VAL A 373 33.26 -44.52 -41.24
N LYS A 374 33.59 -43.34 -41.77
CA LYS A 374 33.31 -42.95 -43.16
C LYS A 374 34.61 -42.84 -43.94
N TYR A 375 34.61 -43.44 -45.13
CA TYR A 375 35.65 -43.27 -46.14
C TYR A 375 35.29 -42.10 -47.06
N GLU A 376 36.30 -41.35 -47.49
CA GLU A 376 36.15 -40.20 -48.39
C GLU A 376 37.35 -40.12 -49.32
N VAL A 377 37.10 -40.05 -50.64
CA VAL A 377 38.14 -39.83 -51.65
C VAL A 377 38.49 -38.34 -51.67
N GLN A 378 39.79 -38.06 -51.62
CA GLN A 378 40.35 -36.71 -51.63
C GLN A 378 41.08 -36.47 -52.96
N TYR A 379 40.88 -35.30 -53.53
CA TYR A 379 41.60 -34.80 -54.72
C TYR A 379 41.50 -35.69 -55.99
N SER A 380 40.45 -36.50 -56.12
CA SER A 380 40.14 -37.30 -57.32
C SER A 380 38.68 -37.09 -57.73
N SER A 381 38.44 -36.95 -59.04
CA SER A 381 37.12 -36.87 -59.67
C SER A 381 36.69 -38.16 -60.37
N TYR A 382 37.60 -39.14 -60.49
CA TYR A 382 37.43 -40.37 -61.28
C TYR A 382 37.25 -41.62 -60.41
N VAL A 383 37.44 -41.54 -59.09
CA VAL A 383 37.11 -42.61 -58.13
C VAL A 383 36.20 -42.09 -57.03
N ASN A 384 35.19 -42.89 -56.69
CA ASN A 384 34.32 -42.71 -55.53
C ASN A 384 34.44 -43.91 -54.57
N VAL A 385 34.07 -43.72 -53.31
CA VAL A 385 34.11 -44.76 -52.26
C VAL A 385 32.75 -44.92 -51.59
N THR A 386 32.30 -46.17 -51.41
CA THR A 386 31.07 -46.44 -50.67
C THR A 386 31.30 -46.33 -49.15
N THR A 387 30.21 -46.22 -48.38
CA THR A 387 30.25 -46.26 -46.91
C THR A 387 30.97 -47.49 -46.36
N ASP A 388 30.84 -48.63 -47.03
CA ASP A 388 31.53 -49.89 -46.68
C ASP A 388 33.02 -49.92 -47.06
N GLY A 389 33.53 -48.92 -47.79
CA GLY A 389 34.93 -48.86 -48.25
C GLY A 389 35.19 -49.56 -49.58
N PHE A 390 34.18 -49.79 -50.42
CA PHE A 390 34.41 -50.28 -51.79
C PHE A 390 34.68 -49.12 -52.75
N LEU A 391 35.66 -49.28 -53.66
CA LEU A 391 35.99 -48.25 -54.66
C LEU A 391 35.24 -48.49 -55.98
N ARG A 392 34.76 -47.41 -56.59
CA ARG A 392 34.10 -47.37 -57.90
C ARG A 392 34.74 -46.32 -58.80
N ALA A 393 34.84 -46.59 -60.09
CA ALA A 393 35.22 -45.58 -61.06
C ALA A 393 34.01 -44.71 -61.43
N VAL A 394 34.19 -43.39 -61.45
CA VAL A 394 33.15 -42.41 -61.80
C VAL A 394 33.14 -42.15 -63.31
N ASP A 395 34.34 -42.13 -63.92
CA ASP A 395 34.53 -42.12 -65.38
C ASP A 395 35.71 -43.04 -65.72
N SER A 396 35.57 -43.78 -66.81
CA SER A 396 36.53 -44.73 -67.37
C SER A 396 36.99 -44.36 -68.78
N ALA A 397 36.35 -43.36 -69.40
CA ALA A 397 36.53 -43.02 -70.82
C ALA A 397 37.83 -42.27 -71.13
N THR A 398 38.47 -41.65 -70.13
CA THR A 398 39.71 -40.87 -70.33
C THR A 398 40.95 -41.72 -70.54
N GLY A 399 40.95 -42.99 -70.11
CA GLY A 399 42.08 -43.92 -70.32
C GLY A 399 43.36 -43.58 -69.54
N GLU A 400 43.32 -42.62 -68.61
CA GLU A 400 44.48 -42.18 -67.83
C GLU A 400 44.70 -43.02 -66.57
N PHE A 401 45.98 -43.25 -66.23
CA PHE A 401 46.38 -43.76 -64.91
C PHE A 401 46.51 -42.59 -63.94
N GLY A 402 45.88 -42.66 -62.77
CA GLY A 402 45.89 -41.55 -61.81
C GLY A 402 45.81 -42.00 -60.36
N SER A 403 46.60 -41.36 -59.49
CA SER A 403 46.64 -41.67 -58.06
C SER A 403 45.60 -40.90 -57.24
N ALA A 404 44.72 -41.61 -56.55
CA ALA A 404 43.70 -41.02 -55.67
C ALA A 404 44.16 -41.05 -54.21
N ALA A 405 43.97 -39.95 -53.47
CA ALA A 405 44.17 -39.95 -52.03
C ALA A 405 42.89 -40.44 -51.33
N LEU A 406 43.02 -41.34 -50.36
CA LEU A 406 41.90 -41.74 -49.50
C LEU A 406 42.08 -41.14 -48.11
N SER A 407 40.96 -40.67 -47.56
CA SER A 407 40.84 -40.25 -46.16
C SER A 407 39.80 -41.09 -45.44
N VAL A 408 40.03 -41.28 -44.15
CA VAL A 408 39.12 -41.95 -43.24
C VAL A 408 38.81 -41.02 -42.07
N GLN A 409 37.54 -40.90 -41.72
CA GLN A 409 37.06 -40.03 -40.64
C GLN A 409 36.04 -40.79 -39.78
N VAL A 410 36.06 -40.57 -38.48
CA VAL A 410 34.95 -41.00 -37.60
C VAL A 410 33.83 -39.98 -37.75
N ILE A 411 32.65 -40.42 -38.20
CA ILE A 411 31.44 -39.60 -38.16
C ILE A 411 30.86 -39.63 -36.73
N PRO A 412 30.26 -38.53 -36.24
CA PRO A 412 29.46 -38.60 -35.02
C PRO A 412 28.27 -39.52 -35.27
N ALA A 413 28.04 -40.49 -34.39
CA ALA A 413 26.81 -41.27 -34.40
C ALA A 413 25.60 -40.32 -34.34
N VAL A 414 24.65 -40.46 -35.28
CA VAL A 414 23.43 -39.65 -35.29
C VAL A 414 22.65 -39.94 -34.01
N ALA A 415 22.46 -38.91 -33.19
CA ALA A 415 21.99 -39.08 -31.82
C ALA A 415 20.52 -39.54 -31.75
N ILE A 416 20.32 -40.83 -31.53
CA ILE A 416 19.15 -41.32 -30.79
C ILE A 416 19.49 -41.15 -29.29
N PRO A 417 18.66 -40.45 -28.49
CA PRO A 417 18.98 -40.15 -27.11
C PRO A 417 18.84 -41.38 -26.21
N SER A 418 19.98 -41.92 -25.75
CA SER A 418 20.12 -42.97 -24.74
C SER A 418 21.59 -42.96 -24.25
N PRO A 419 21.91 -43.32 -22.99
CA PRO A 419 23.08 -42.78 -22.30
C PRO A 419 24.42 -43.35 -22.79
N SER A 420 25.52 -42.66 -22.46
CA SER A 420 26.91 -42.97 -22.85
C SER A 420 27.27 -42.73 -24.33
N ASN A 421 26.50 -41.86 -25.00
CA ASN A 421 26.93 -41.29 -26.28
C ASN A 421 27.75 -40.06 -26.05
N VAL A 422 29.00 -40.26 -26.42
CA VAL A 422 30.00 -39.24 -26.31
C VAL A 422 30.57 -39.14 -27.77
N GLY A 423 30.82 -37.97 -28.36
CA GLY A 423 31.30 -37.78 -29.76
C GLY A 423 32.80 -37.45 -29.98
N TYR A 424 33.32 -37.80 -31.17
CA TYR A 424 34.73 -37.71 -31.58
C TYR A 424 35.10 -36.36 -32.24
N ARG A 425 36.41 -36.03 -32.33
CA ARG A 425 36.95 -35.06 -33.31
C ARG A 425 37.63 -35.82 -34.47
N PRO A 426 37.42 -35.43 -35.74
CA PRO A 426 38.05 -36.10 -36.87
C PRO A 426 39.56 -35.84 -36.92
N ALA A 427 40.33 -36.89 -37.25
CA ALA A 427 41.75 -36.81 -37.56
C ALA A 427 41.97 -37.35 -38.98
N THR A 428 42.52 -36.53 -39.88
CA THR A 428 42.61 -36.84 -41.30
C THR A 428 43.90 -37.62 -41.60
N TRP A 429 43.78 -38.92 -41.90
CA TRP A 429 44.90 -39.74 -42.40
C TRP A 429 44.82 -39.87 -43.92
N ARG A 430 45.95 -39.75 -44.62
CA ARG A 430 46.04 -39.84 -46.09
C ARG A 430 46.72 -41.14 -46.51
N CYS A 431 46.09 -41.89 -47.40
CA CYS A 431 46.63 -43.07 -48.06
C CYS A 431 46.65 -42.85 -49.58
N TRP A 432 47.64 -43.36 -50.30
CA TRP A 432 47.75 -43.19 -51.76
C TRP A 432 47.34 -44.47 -52.49
N VAL A 433 46.35 -44.37 -53.37
CA VAL A 433 46.01 -45.42 -54.35
C VAL A 433 46.77 -45.13 -55.64
N TRP A 434 47.38 -46.14 -56.26
CA TRP A 434 48.02 -46.06 -57.59
C TRP A 434 47.30 -46.96 -58.60
#